data_AF-A0A9J6CRA5-F1
#
_entry.id   AF-A0A9J6CRA5-F1
#
_cell.length_a   1.000
_cell.length_b   1.000
_cell.length_c   1.000
_cell.angle_alpha   90.00
_cell.angle_beta   90.00
_cell.angle_gamma   90.00
#
_symmetry.space_group_name_H-M   'P 1'
#
loop_
_entity.id
_entity.type
_entity.pdbx_description
1 polymer ?
#
loop_
_entity_poly.entity_id
_entity_poly.type
_entity_poly.pdbx_seq_one_letter_code
_entity_poly.pdbx_strand_id
1 'polypeptide(L)'
;MDSKKFQELRRKTQNHRPTWTGWRYAALIGGLVGAITLTLYPIAIEPMLNTKKYKEIQKKNRAGIIQEEVQPAGLPVWSNPYKPLPNKYDKE
;
A
#
# COMPACT_ATOMS: atom_id res chain seq x y z
N MET A 1 59.14 12.28 -20.91
CA MET A 1 57.69 12.03 -21.08
C MET A 1 57.09 13.26 -21.73
N ASP A 2 56.43 13.10 -22.86
CA ASP A 2 56.10 14.23 -23.74
C ASP A 2 54.88 15.02 -23.21
N SER A 3 54.99 16.35 -23.17
CA SER A 3 53.96 17.25 -22.61
C SER A 3 52.63 17.12 -23.35
N LYS A 4 52.69 16.91 -24.67
CA LYS A 4 51.51 16.68 -25.52
C LYS A 4 50.79 15.39 -25.14
N LYS A 5 51.54 14.30 -24.92
CA LYS A 5 51.02 13.00 -24.52
C LYS A 5 50.36 13.07 -23.13
N PHE A 6 50.94 13.86 -22.22
CA PHE A 6 50.36 14.09 -20.90
C PHE A 6 49.02 14.85 -20.98
N GLN A 7 48.95 15.90 -21.79
CA GLN A 7 47.71 16.66 -22.00
C GLN A 7 46.62 15.81 -22.65
N GLU A 8 46.99 14.94 -23.59
CA GLU A 8 46.06 14.04 -24.27
C GLU A 8 45.53 12.94 -23.36
N LEU A 9 46.39 12.37 -22.51
CA LEU A 9 45.99 11.43 -21.44
C LEU A 9 45.02 12.10 -20.47
N ARG A 10 45.31 13.33 -20.05
CA ARG A 10 44.46 14.12 -19.15
C ARG A 10 43.10 14.43 -19.77
N ARG A 11 43.07 14.73 -21.08
CA ARG A 11 41.83 14.98 -21.83
C ARG A 11 41.00 13.70 -21.98
N LYS A 12 41.64 12.55 -22.21
CA LYS A 12 40.98 11.24 -22.33
C LYS A 12 40.35 10.77 -21.02
N THR A 13 41.00 11.01 -19.89
CA THR A 13 40.44 10.73 -18.55
C THR A 13 39.33 11.72 -18.18
N GLN A 14 39.44 12.99 -18.58
CA GLN A 14 38.44 14.03 -18.26
C GLN A 14 37.11 13.87 -19.04
N ASN A 15 37.14 13.26 -20.23
CA ASN A 15 35.94 13.01 -21.03
C ASN A 15 35.21 11.70 -20.67
N HIS A 16 35.76 10.87 -19.79
CA HIS A 16 35.10 9.63 -19.36
C HIS A 16 34.17 9.89 -18.18
N ARG A 17 32.92 10.26 -18.47
CA ARG A 17 31.86 10.31 -17.46
C ARG A 17 31.20 8.94 -17.35
N PRO A 18 31.20 8.29 -16.17
CA PRO A 18 30.45 7.05 -16.00
C PRO A 18 28.95 7.36 -16.12
N THR A 19 28.38 7.08 -17.28
CA THR A 19 26.94 7.20 -17.52
C THR A 19 26.28 5.91 -17.09
N TRP A 20 25.21 6.02 -16.30
CA TRP A 20 24.34 4.90 -15.97
C TRP A 20 23.57 4.51 -17.24
N THR A 21 24.14 3.62 -18.05
CA THR A 21 23.52 3.18 -19.30
C THR A 21 22.33 2.27 -19.04
N GLY A 22 21.32 2.39 -19.91
CA GLY A 22 19.91 2.00 -19.72
C GLY A 22 19.63 0.76 -18.86
N TRP A 23 20.27 -0.38 -19.15
CA TRP A 23 20.01 -1.63 -18.42
C TRP A 23 20.39 -1.56 -16.92
N ARG A 24 21.51 -0.93 -16.57
CA ARG A 24 21.96 -0.84 -15.16
C ARG A 24 21.02 0.03 -14.34
N TYR A 25 20.54 1.11 -14.95
CA TYR A 25 19.54 1.98 -14.34
C TYR A 25 18.18 1.27 -14.19
N ALA A 26 17.72 0.57 -15.24
CA ALA A 26 16.49 -0.22 -15.18
C ALA A 26 16.55 -1.31 -14.11
N ALA A 27 17.69 -2.00 -13.96
CA ALA A 27 17.90 -2.98 -12.90
C ALA A 27 17.83 -2.35 -11.51
N LEU A 28 18.40 -1.17 -11.31
CA LEU A 28 18.32 -0.44 -10.03
C LEU A 28 16.88 -0.06 -9.68
N ILE A 29 16.17 0.55 -10.63
CA ILE A 29 14.77 0.98 -10.42
C ILE A 29 13.85 -0.22 -10.23
N GLY A 30 14.02 -1.26 -11.04
CA GLY A 30 13.28 -2.52 -10.90
C GLY A 30 13.54 -3.18 -9.55
N GLY A 31 14.79 -3.19 -9.08
CA GLY A 31 15.16 -3.69 -7.75
C GLY A 31 14.52 -2.86 -6.63
N LEU A 32 14.52 -1.54 -6.74
CA LEU A 32 13.92 -0.66 -5.74
C LEU A 32 12.41 -0.84 -5.66
N VAL A 33 11.71 -0.80 -6.79
CA VAL A 33 10.26 -1.01 -6.87
C VAL A 33 9.88 -2.42 -6.43
N GLY A 34 10.68 -3.42 -6.81
CA GLY A 34 10.52 -4.80 -6.37
C GLY A 34 10.66 -4.94 -4.86
N ALA A 35 11.66 -4.30 -4.25
CA ALA A 35 11.84 -4.30 -2.81
C ALA A 35 10.65 -3.64 -2.09
N ILE A 36 10.21 -2.47 -2.55
CA ILE A 36 9.02 -1.78 -2.00
C ILE A 36 7.80 -2.70 -2.08
N THR A 37 7.53 -3.27 -3.25
CA THR A 37 6.36 -4.15 -3.46
C THR A 37 6.42 -5.38 -2.57
N LEU A 38 7.59 -6.00 -2.41
CA LEU A 38 7.79 -7.17 -1.57
C LEU A 38 7.56 -6.85 -0.08
N THR A 39 8.01 -5.68 0.38
CA THR A 39 7.76 -5.24 1.76
C THR A 39 6.28 -4.89 2.02
N LEU A 40 5.59 -4.33 1.03
CA LEU A 40 4.19 -3.91 1.16
C LEU A 40 3.19 -5.06 0.92
N TYR A 41 3.62 -6.17 0.32
CA TYR A 41 2.76 -7.30 -0.02
C TYR A 41 1.89 -7.81 1.14
N PRO A 42 2.42 -8.13 2.35
CA PRO A 42 1.59 -8.64 3.44
C PRO A 42 0.63 -7.59 4.02
N ILE A 43 0.92 -6.30 3.84
CA ILE A 43 0.15 -5.19 4.42
C ILE A 43 -1.04 -4.82 3.53
N ALA A 44 -0.82 -4.73 2.22
CA ALA A 44 -1.83 -4.23 1.28
C ALA A 44 -2.45 -5.35 0.44
N ILE A 45 -1.63 -6.24 -0.14
CA ILE A 45 -2.09 -7.20 -1.16
C ILE A 45 -2.70 -8.44 -0.51
N GLU A 46 -2.03 -9.02 0.48
CA GLU A 46 -2.52 -10.21 1.20
C GLU A 46 -3.94 -10.03 1.78
N PRO A 47 -4.27 -8.96 2.52
CA PRO A 47 -5.63 -8.78 3.04
C PRO A 47 -6.68 -8.58 1.95
N MET A 48 -6.30 -8.01 0.79
CA MET A 48 -7.21 -7.86 -0.34
C MET A 48 -7.52 -9.20 -1.01
N LEU A 49 -6.51 -10.07 -1.18
CA LEU A 49 -6.70 -11.38 -1.81
C LEU A 49 -7.38 -12.37 -0.86
N ASN A 50 -7.10 -12.31 0.45
CA ASN A 50 -7.60 -13.27 1.43
C ASN A 50 -8.40 -12.59 2.55
N THR A 51 -9.56 -12.03 2.18
CA THR A 51 -10.42 -11.28 3.10
C THR A 51 -11.04 -12.12 4.22
N LYS A 52 -11.10 -13.45 4.09
CA LYS A 52 -11.80 -14.34 5.03
C LYS A 52 -11.23 -14.26 6.45
N LYS A 53 -9.90 -14.35 6.59
CA LYS A 53 -9.18 -14.27 7.87
C LYS A 53 -9.48 -12.95 8.58
N TYR A 54 -9.38 -11.83 7.85
CA TYR A 54 -9.60 -10.50 8.41
C TYR A 54 -11.06 -10.25 8.78
N LYS A 55 -12.02 -10.76 8.00
CA LYS A 55 -13.45 -10.72 8.33
C LYS A 55 -13.76 -11.55 9.59
N GLU A 56 -13.12 -12.69 9.79
CA GLU A 56 -13.32 -13.51 10.98
C GLU A 56 -12.76 -12.81 12.24
N ILE A 57 -11.56 -12.24 12.14
CA ILE A 57 -10.97 -11.43 13.21
C ILE A 57 -11.89 -10.25 13.53
N GLN A 58 -12.39 -9.55 12.51
CA GLN A 58 -13.32 -8.45 12.69
C GLN A 58 -14.63 -8.90 13.34
N LYS A 59 -15.18 -10.06 12.95
CA LYS A 59 -16.39 -10.63 13.55
C LYS A 59 -16.18 -10.96 15.03
N LYS A 60 -15.03 -11.55 15.40
CA LYS A 60 -14.67 -11.83 16.79
C LYS A 60 -14.56 -10.54 17.61
N ASN A 61 -13.87 -9.52 17.08
CA ASN A 61 -13.71 -8.23 17.74
C ASN A 61 -15.04 -7.44 17.86
N ARG A 62 -16.01 -7.69 16.98
CA ARG A 62 -17.34 -7.05 17.00
C ARG A 62 -18.44 -7.91 17.63
N ALA A 63 -18.10 -9.06 18.22
CA ALA A 63 -19.10 -9.99 18.73
C ALA A 63 -19.97 -9.43 19.87
N GLY A 64 -19.46 -8.44 20.62
CA GLY A 64 -20.19 -7.77 21.71
C GLY A 64 -20.81 -6.42 21.32
N ILE A 65 -20.74 -6.03 20.03
CA ILE A 65 -21.27 -4.74 19.58
C ILE A 65 -22.65 -4.98 18.96
N ILE A 66 -23.70 -4.67 19.72
CA ILE A 66 -25.05 -4.56 19.18
C ILE A 66 -25.10 -3.24 18.41
N GLN A 67 -25.13 -3.34 17.07
CA GLN A 67 -24.99 -2.18 16.19
C GLN A 67 -26.13 -1.18 16.40
N GLU A 68 -27.29 -1.67 16.84
CA GLU A 68 -28.50 -0.93 17.15
C GLU A 68 -28.38 -0.07 18.43
N GLU A 69 -27.52 -0.46 19.37
CA GLU A 69 -27.34 0.23 20.67
C GLU A 69 -26.28 1.32 20.62
N VAL A 70 -25.24 1.13 19.80
CA VAL A 70 -24.17 2.12 19.59
C VAL A 70 -24.64 3.28 18.70
N GLN A 71 -25.67 3.05 17.89
CA GLN A 71 -26.17 4.05 16.96
C GLN A 71 -27.11 5.05 17.66
N PRO A 72 -27.15 6.31 17.16
CA PRO A 72 -28.09 7.30 17.67
C PRO A 72 -29.52 6.74 17.64
N ALA A 73 -30.18 6.81 18.80
CA ALA A 73 -31.48 6.18 19.00
C ALA A 73 -32.52 6.71 18.01
N GLY A 74 -33.25 5.79 17.35
CA GLY A 74 -34.34 6.14 16.44
C GLY A 74 -33.97 6.28 14.96
N LEU A 75 -32.72 6.04 14.57
CA LEU A 75 -32.29 6.01 13.17
C LEU A 75 -32.05 4.58 12.65
N PRO A 76 -32.24 4.33 11.34
CA PRO A 76 -32.00 3.01 10.76
C PRO A 76 -30.50 2.72 10.74
N VAL A 77 -30.14 1.47 11.05
CA VAL A 77 -28.74 1.03 11.00
C VAL A 77 -28.15 1.21 9.61
N TRP A 78 -26.99 1.87 9.50
CA TRP A 78 -26.34 2.18 8.22
C TRP A 78 -26.02 0.98 7.32
N SER A 79 -26.00 -0.23 7.88
CA SER A 79 -25.89 -1.47 7.12
C SER A 79 -27.07 -1.67 6.15
N ASN A 80 -28.25 -1.12 6.47
CA ASN A 80 -29.40 -1.06 5.58
C ASN A 80 -30.14 0.28 5.77
N PRO A 81 -29.91 1.27 4.91
CA PRO A 81 -30.48 2.61 5.08
C PRO A 81 -31.97 2.73 4.69
N TYR A 82 -32.55 1.71 4.03
CA TYR A 82 -33.92 1.75 3.51
C TYR A 82 -34.93 0.98 4.35
N LYS A 83 -34.49 0.37 5.46
CA LYS A 83 -35.42 -0.31 6.35
C LYS A 83 -36.35 0.70 7.03
N PRO A 84 -37.65 0.39 7.17
CA PRO A 84 -38.56 1.24 7.92
C PRO A 84 -38.05 1.44 9.33
N LEU A 85 -38.28 2.63 9.87
CA LEU A 85 -37.88 2.97 11.23
C LEU A 85 -38.54 1.98 12.21
N PRO A 86 -37.82 1.51 13.24
CA PRO A 86 -38.42 0.66 14.26
C PRO A 86 -39.58 1.43 14.91
N ASN A 87 -40.76 0.83 14.97
CA ASN A 87 -41.88 1.45 15.67
C ASN A 87 -41.57 1.44 17.17
N LYS A 88 -41.98 2.50 17.87
CA LYS A 88 -41.70 2.73 19.29
C LYS A 88 -42.24 1.62 20.20
N TYR A 89 -43.19 0.83 19.71
CA TYR A 89 -43.87 -0.27 20.41
C TYR A 89 -43.34 -1.68 20.07
N ASP A 90 -42.34 -1.82 19.20
CA ASP A 90 -41.85 -3.13 18.76
C ASP A 90 -40.79 -3.74 19.73
N LYS A 91 -40.46 -3.03 20.82
CA LYS A 91 -39.37 -3.41 21.76
C LYS A 91 -39.87 -3.91 23.13
N GLU A 92 -41.12 -4.36 23.21
CA GLU A 92 -41.73 -4.97 24.40
C GLU A 92 -41.81 -6.50 24.28
#